data_AF-A0A375HQM8-F1
#
_entry.id   AF-A0A375HQM8-F1
#
_cell.length_a   1.000
_cell.length_b   1.000
_cell.length_c   1.000
_cell.angle_alpha   90.00
_cell.angle_beta   90.00
_cell.angle_gamma   90.00
#
_symmetry.space_group_name_H-M   'P 1'
#
loop_
_entity.id
_entity.type
_entity.pdbx_description
1 polymer ?
#
loop_
_entity_poly.entity_id
_entity_poly.type
_entity_poly.pdbx_seq_one_letter_code
_entity_poly.pdbx_strand_id
1 'polypeptide(L)'
;MNAGAHIDYYFWLNSDWAYLGADRLDALARRTGVEIRHKPVDLPEVYARTGGVLLGQRSPERQRYRIVELERWCRKLGIYVNPTPKYMCPDAELASRIVIAADDLGLPVLPLYKAILRAEWCEDLDISAEPTLQAILERLGLHGSGVMELARASEAGMRYRRYTDEAVGAGVFGSPAYVFEGELFWGQDRLDMLEDAVRARNRARTG
;
A
#
# COMPACT_ATOMS: atom_id res chain seq x y z
N MET A 1 -20.11 19.03 -9.44
CA MET A 1 -18.67 19.09 -9.76
C MET A 1 -18.28 17.72 -10.25
N ASN A 2 -17.89 17.56 -11.52
CA ASN A 2 -17.44 16.25 -12.02
C ASN A 2 -16.11 15.94 -11.34
N ALA A 3 -16.13 15.03 -10.36
CA ALA A 3 -14.91 14.57 -9.72
C ALA A 3 -13.95 14.03 -10.79
N GLY A 4 -12.66 14.37 -10.70
CA GLY A 4 -11.63 13.73 -11.50
C GLY A 4 -11.67 12.22 -11.31
N ALA A 5 -11.24 11.45 -12.33
CA ALA A 5 -11.05 10.03 -12.07
C ALA A 5 -9.87 9.85 -11.12
N HIS A 6 -10.01 8.89 -10.22
CA HIS A 6 -9.02 8.53 -9.24
C HIS A 6 -8.91 7.00 -9.19
N ILE A 7 -7.74 6.53 -8.77
CA ILE A 7 -7.51 5.16 -8.37
C ILE A 7 -7.60 5.12 -6.85
N ASP A 8 -8.55 4.37 -6.31
CA ASP A 8 -8.56 4.01 -4.90
C ASP A 8 -7.53 2.89 -4.69
N TYR A 9 -6.42 3.21 -4.03
CA TYR A 9 -5.32 2.29 -3.78
C TYR A 9 -5.37 1.75 -2.35
N TYR A 10 -5.79 0.50 -2.21
CA TYR A 10 -5.84 -0.22 -0.94
C TYR A 10 -4.58 -1.06 -0.74
N PHE A 11 -3.89 -0.86 0.38
CA PHE A 11 -2.65 -1.59 0.65
C PHE A 11 -2.39 -1.80 2.13
N TRP A 12 -1.59 -2.81 2.44
CA TRP A 12 -1.16 -3.13 3.79
C TRP A 12 0.30 -2.72 3.96
N LEU A 13 0.62 -2.10 5.10
CA LEU A 13 1.99 -1.66 5.41
C LEU A 13 2.95 -2.82 5.73
N ASN A 14 2.50 -4.08 5.63
CA ASN A 14 3.35 -5.27 5.59
C ASN A 14 3.35 -5.98 4.22
N SER A 15 3.02 -5.30 3.12
CA SER A 15 2.95 -5.92 1.79
C SER A 15 4.23 -5.69 0.98
N ASP A 16 5.03 -6.76 0.86
CA ASP A 16 6.12 -6.88 -0.12
C ASP A 16 5.67 -6.59 -1.56
N TRP A 17 4.49 -7.06 -1.94
CA TRP A 17 3.92 -6.80 -3.27
C TRP A 17 3.56 -5.32 -3.48
N ALA A 18 3.09 -4.63 -2.43
CA ALA A 18 2.85 -3.18 -2.46
C ALA A 18 4.18 -2.42 -2.61
N TYR A 19 5.24 -2.88 -1.95
CA TYR A 19 6.59 -2.32 -2.09
C TYR A 19 7.11 -2.42 -3.53
N LEU A 20 6.98 -3.59 -4.14
CA LEU A 20 7.38 -3.83 -5.54
C LEU A 20 6.56 -3.00 -6.54
N GLY A 21 5.29 -2.72 -6.24
CA GLY A 21 4.39 -1.96 -7.11
C GLY A 21 4.48 -0.43 -6.98
N ALA A 22 5.08 0.08 -5.89
CA ALA A 22 4.99 1.49 -5.50
C ALA A 22 5.39 2.48 -6.61
N ASP A 23 6.61 2.34 -7.15
CA ASP A 23 7.12 3.25 -8.18
C ASP A 23 6.36 3.11 -9.51
N ARG A 24 5.89 1.89 -9.82
CA ARG A 24 5.16 1.62 -11.07
C ARG A 24 3.78 2.26 -11.04
N LEU A 25 3.08 2.23 -9.90
CA LEU A 25 1.81 2.92 -9.70
C LEU A 25 1.99 4.43 -9.83
N ASP A 26 3.01 5.01 -9.18
CA ASP A 26 3.30 6.44 -9.28
C ASP A 26 3.63 6.86 -10.73
N ALA A 27 4.45 6.06 -11.42
CA ALA A 27 4.77 6.31 -12.82
C ALA A 27 3.53 6.23 -13.73
N LEU A 28 2.59 5.31 -13.46
CA LEU A 28 1.29 5.23 -14.14
C LEU A 28 0.50 6.51 -13.93
N ALA A 29 0.38 6.98 -12.68
CA ALA A 29 -0.33 8.22 -12.37
C ALA A 29 0.28 9.43 -13.07
N ARG A 30 1.61 9.58 -13.06
CA ARG A 30 2.31 10.65 -13.80
C ARG A 30 2.05 10.59 -15.31
N ARG A 31 2.07 9.41 -15.92
CA ARG A 31 1.86 9.23 -17.38
C ARG A 31 0.42 9.52 -17.82
N THR A 32 -0.55 9.35 -16.93
CA THR A 32 -1.98 9.39 -17.27
C THR A 32 -2.72 10.57 -16.68
N GLY A 33 -2.13 11.25 -15.68
CA GLY A 33 -2.74 12.34 -14.92
C GLY A 33 -3.86 11.89 -13.98
N VAL A 34 -4.01 10.58 -13.72
CA VAL A 34 -5.00 10.07 -12.76
C VAL A 34 -4.51 10.30 -11.33
N GLU A 35 -5.42 10.72 -10.45
CA GLU A 35 -5.15 10.87 -9.02
C GLU A 35 -5.08 9.50 -8.32
N ILE A 36 -4.21 9.34 -7.34
CA ILE A 36 -4.19 8.15 -6.46
C ILE A 36 -4.67 8.56 -5.08
N ARG A 37 -5.67 7.85 -4.57
CA ARG A 37 -6.10 7.94 -3.17
C ARG A 37 -5.47 6.80 -2.38
N HIS A 38 -4.55 7.13 -1.49
CA HIS A 38 -3.81 6.15 -0.70
C HIS A 38 -4.62 5.73 0.51
N LYS A 39 -5.03 4.47 0.54
CA LYS A 39 -5.96 3.93 1.55
C LYS A 39 -5.30 2.74 2.24
N PRO A 40 -4.38 2.96 3.20
CA PRO A 40 -3.82 1.85 3.95
C PRO A 40 -4.93 1.15 4.75
N VAL A 41 -4.89 -0.18 4.81
CA VAL A 41 -5.95 -1.02 5.40
C VAL A 41 -5.40 -2.06 6.38
N ASP A 42 -6.30 -2.50 7.26
CA ASP A 42 -6.09 -3.68 8.10
C ASP A 42 -6.36 -4.95 7.29
N LEU A 43 -5.29 -5.52 6.73
CA LEU A 43 -5.41 -6.73 5.90
C LEU A 43 -5.88 -7.96 6.68
N PRO A 44 -5.46 -8.21 7.94
CA PRO A 44 -6.08 -9.23 8.78
C PRO A 44 -7.62 -9.11 8.86
N GLU A 45 -8.16 -7.92 9.07
CA GLU A 45 -9.60 -7.69 9.11
C GLU A 45 -10.27 -7.89 7.73
N VAL A 46 -9.63 -7.41 6.65
CA VAL A 46 -10.08 -7.70 5.28
C VAL A 46 -10.16 -9.21 5.05
N TYR A 47 -9.12 -9.96 5.44
CA TYR A 47 -9.08 -11.42 5.29
C TYR A 47 -10.17 -12.13 6.09
N ALA A 48 -10.40 -11.71 7.33
CA ALA A 48 -11.47 -12.26 8.16
C ALA A 48 -12.86 -12.13 7.51
N ARG A 49 -13.09 -11.06 6.75
CA ARG A 49 -14.37 -10.77 6.08
C ARG A 49 -14.48 -11.30 4.66
N THR A 50 -13.38 -11.67 4.02
CA THR A 50 -13.33 -12.06 2.60
C THR A 50 -12.74 -13.44 2.33
N GLY A 51 -12.38 -14.19 3.38
CA GLY A 51 -11.85 -15.56 3.28
C GLY A 51 -10.35 -15.63 2.96
N GLY A 52 -9.62 -14.54 3.19
CA GLY A 52 -8.16 -14.53 3.04
C GLY A 52 -7.46 -15.33 4.14
N VAL A 53 -6.23 -15.76 3.87
CA VAL A 53 -5.39 -16.51 4.84
C VAL A 53 -4.06 -15.79 5.02
N LEU A 54 -3.73 -15.46 6.27
CA LEU A 54 -2.47 -14.84 6.66
C LEU A 54 -1.28 -15.71 6.25
N LEU A 55 -0.16 -15.09 5.90
CA LEU A 55 0.97 -15.79 5.29
C LEU A 55 1.48 -16.98 6.14
N GLY A 56 1.63 -16.79 7.45
CA GLY A 56 2.07 -17.86 8.37
C GLY A 56 1.08 -19.01 8.54
N GLN A 57 -0.18 -18.84 8.15
CA GLN A 57 -1.24 -19.84 8.20
C GLN A 57 -1.47 -20.55 6.86
N ARG A 58 -0.83 -20.07 5.77
CA ARG A 58 -0.95 -20.71 4.46
C ARG A 58 -0.24 -22.06 4.45
N SER A 59 -0.65 -22.96 3.54
CA SER A 59 0.03 -24.24 3.37
C SER A 59 1.52 -24.05 3.00
N PRO A 60 2.40 -25.01 3.34
CA PRO A 60 3.82 -24.95 2.97
C PRO A 60 4.06 -24.74 1.47
N GLU A 61 3.20 -25.24 0.60
CA GLU A 61 3.26 -25.06 -0.85
C GLU A 61 3.10 -23.60 -1.25
N ARG A 62 2.10 -22.91 -0.67
CA ARG A 62 1.86 -21.48 -0.93
C ARG A 62 2.97 -20.61 -0.36
N GLN A 63 3.51 -20.95 0.81
CA GLN A 63 4.65 -20.25 1.40
C GLN A 63 5.91 -20.38 0.52
N ARG A 64 6.24 -21.60 0.08
CA ARG A 64 7.36 -21.86 -0.85
C ARG A 64 7.17 -21.14 -2.19
N TYR A 65 5.97 -21.21 -2.78
CA TYR A 65 5.69 -20.55 -4.06
C TYR A 65 5.80 -19.03 -3.99
N ARG A 66 5.39 -18.41 -2.87
CA ARG A 66 5.59 -16.96 -2.65
C ARG A 66 7.06 -16.56 -2.83
N ILE A 67 7.99 -17.32 -2.24
CA ILE A 67 9.43 -17.00 -2.32
C ILE A 67 9.91 -17.05 -3.77
N VAL A 68 9.53 -18.09 -4.52
CA VAL A 68 9.87 -18.24 -5.95
C VAL A 68 9.34 -17.06 -6.78
N GLU A 69 8.10 -16.66 -6.56
CA GLU A 69 7.52 -15.50 -7.27
C GLU A 69 8.20 -14.20 -6.87
N LEU A 70 8.51 -14.03 -5.58
CA LEU A 70 9.18 -12.85 -5.08
C LEU A 70 10.56 -12.69 -5.73
N GLU A 71 11.34 -13.75 -5.86
CA GLU A 71 12.62 -13.76 -6.57
C GLU A 71 12.48 -13.39 -8.05
N ARG A 72 11.45 -13.91 -8.75
CA ARG A 72 11.18 -13.60 -10.16
C ARG A 72 10.89 -12.12 -10.35
N TRP A 73 10.02 -11.56 -9.50
CA TRP A 73 9.65 -10.15 -9.58
C TRP A 73 10.78 -9.22 -9.15
N CYS A 74 11.55 -9.58 -8.11
CA CYS A 74 12.76 -8.86 -7.73
C CYS A 74 13.73 -8.76 -8.91
N ARG A 75 14.01 -9.88 -9.60
CA ARG A 75 14.87 -9.90 -10.80
C ARG A 75 14.29 -9.06 -11.94
N LYS A 76 12.99 -9.18 -12.19
CA LYS A 76 12.31 -8.44 -13.27
C LYS A 76 12.34 -6.93 -13.05
N LEU A 77 12.20 -6.49 -11.79
CA LEU A 77 12.10 -5.07 -11.44
C LEU A 77 13.45 -4.45 -11.03
N GLY A 78 14.48 -5.26 -10.79
CA GLY A 78 15.75 -4.77 -10.23
C GLY A 78 15.62 -4.25 -8.80
N ILE A 79 14.63 -4.75 -8.05
CA ILE A 79 14.34 -4.37 -6.66
C ILE A 79 14.67 -5.56 -5.77
N TYR A 80 15.31 -5.34 -4.63
CA TYR A 80 15.58 -6.36 -3.63
C TYR A 80 14.46 -6.39 -2.58
N VAL A 81 14.08 -7.59 -2.13
CA VAL A 81 13.23 -7.85 -0.97
C VAL A 81 13.82 -9.04 -0.22
N ASN A 82 14.00 -8.92 1.09
CA ASN A 82 14.30 -10.04 1.97
C ASN A 82 13.03 -10.91 2.08
N PRO A 83 13.03 -12.19 1.64
CA PRO A 83 11.85 -13.05 1.72
C PRO A 83 11.49 -13.44 3.15
N THR A 84 12.44 -13.31 4.09
CA THR A 84 12.38 -13.72 5.50
C THR A 84 12.98 -12.62 6.39
N PRO A 85 12.35 -11.43 6.47
CA PRO A 85 12.81 -10.38 7.36
C PRO A 85 12.72 -10.81 8.82
N LYS A 86 13.56 -10.21 9.67
CA LYS A 86 13.57 -10.47 11.12
C LYS A 86 12.19 -10.23 11.76
N TYR A 87 11.47 -9.22 11.30
CA TYR A 87 10.13 -8.86 11.76
C TYR A 87 9.14 -9.18 10.64
N MET A 88 8.48 -10.33 10.74
CA MET A 88 7.55 -10.80 9.72
C MET A 88 6.12 -10.34 10.03
N CYS A 89 5.57 -9.42 9.24
CA CYS A 89 4.20 -8.92 9.43
C CYS A 89 3.90 -8.40 10.86
N PRO A 90 4.72 -7.49 11.44
CA PRO A 90 4.43 -6.91 12.75
C PRO A 90 3.14 -6.06 12.74
N ASP A 91 2.72 -5.54 13.90
CA ASP A 91 1.62 -4.58 13.94
C ASP A 91 1.96 -3.36 13.07
N ALA A 92 1.07 -3.02 12.15
CA ALA A 92 1.28 -1.94 11.18
C ALA A 92 0.24 -0.82 11.32
N GLU A 93 -0.50 -0.77 12.44
CA GLU A 93 -1.57 0.21 12.62
C GLU A 93 -0.99 1.63 12.71
N LEU A 94 0.01 1.86 13.57
CA LEU A 94 0.62 3.18 13.70
C LEU A 94 1.28 3.62 12.38
N ALA A 95 1.97 2.71 11.69
CA ALA A 95 2.54 2.97 10.37
C ALA A 95 1.47 3.38 9.34
N SER A 96 0.31 2.69 9.33
CA SER A 96 -0.83 3.03 8.47
C SER A 96 -1.42 4.39 8.80
N ARG A 97 -1.58 4.70 10.09
CA ARG A 97 -2.08 6.00 10.56
C ARG A 97 -1.11 7.15 10.23
N ILE A 98 0.20 6.91 10.23
CA ILE A 98 1.21 7.90 9.78
C ILE A 98 1.04 8.23 8.30
N VAL A 99 0.79 7.22 7.46
CA VAL A 99 0.51 7.44 6.03
C VAL A 99 -0.76 8.25 5.84
N ILE A 100 -1.82 7.94 6.59
CA ILE A 100 -3.08 8.70 6.59
C ILE A 100 -2.85 10.15 7.00
N ALA A 101 -2.14 10.37 8.11
CA ALA A 101 -1.85 11.70 8.62
C ALA A 101 -1.00 12.51 7.63
N ALA A 102 -0.05 11.88 6.95
CA ALA A 102 0.75 12.53 5.93
C ALA A 102 -0.11 13.00 4.74
N ASP A 103 -1.06 12.17 4.31
CA ASP A 103 -2.01 12.51 3.24
C ASP A 103 -2.92 13.68 3.66
N ASP A 104 -3.48 13.63 4.88
CA ASP A 104 -4.31 14.72 5.44
C ASP A 104 -3.55 16.06 5.52
N LEU A 105 -2.24 16.02 5.74
CA LEU A 105 -1.35 17.19 5.80
C LEU A 105 -0.80 17.62 4.43
N GLY A 106 -1.11 16.91 3.35
CA GLY A 106 -0.58 17.17 2.00
C GLY A 106 0.92 16.89 1.87
N LEU A 107 1.47 16.02 2.70
CA LEU A 107 2.88 15.61 2.67
C LEU A 107 3.12 14.51 1.62
N PRO A 108 4.37 14.30 1.16
CA PRO A 108 4.68 13.26 0.18
C PRO A 108 4.39 11.83 0.69
N VAL A 109 3.29 11.24 0.23
CA VAL A 109 2.84 9.90 0.68
C VAL A 109 3.70 8.77 0.12
N LEU A 110 4.06 8.80 -1.17
CA LEU A 110 4.84 7.74 -1.82
C LEU A 110 6.20 7.49 -1.16
N PRO A 111 7.08 8.50 -0.97
CA PRO A 111 8.37 8.29 -0.32
C PRO A 111 8.21 7.72 1.09
N LEU A 112 7.15 8.13 1.81
CA LEU A 112 6.88 7.71 3.17
C LEU A 112 6.49 6.23 3.27
N TYR A 113 5.40 5.79 2.63
CA TYR A 113 4.97 4.40 2.77
C TYR A 113 6.01 3.43 2.17
N LYS A 114 6.71 3.83 1.11
CA LYS A 114 7.77 3.03 0.51
C LYS A 114 8.98 2.90 1.44
N ALA A 115 9.33 3.95 2.18
CA ALA A 115 10.40 3.88 3.18
C ALA A 115 10.03 2.99 4.37
N ILE A 116 8.77 3.00 4.80
CA ILE A 116 8.25 2.08 5.83
C ILE A 116 8.35 0.63 5.37
N LEU A 117 7.82 0.32 4.17
CA LEU A 117 7.91 -1.03 3.61
C LEU A 117 9.37 -1.47 3.42
N ARG A 118 10.26 -0.56 2.97
CA ARG A 118 11.69 -0.85 2.86
C ARG A 118 12.31 -1.19 4.22
N ALA A 119 11.91 -0.50 5.29
CA ALA A 119 12.45 -0.74 6.63
C ALA A 119 12.20 -2.19 7.07
N GLU A 120 10.98 -2.70 6.89
CA GLU A 120 10.65 -4.11 7.16
C GLU A 120 11.38 -5.05 6.19
N TRP A 121 11.16 -4.85 4.88
CA TRP A 121 11.47 -5.84 3.85
C TRP A 121 12.93 -5.84 3.39
N CYS A 122 13.70 -4.80 3.68
CA CYS A 122 15.09 -4.67 3.20
C CYS A 122 16.10 -4.38 4.30
N GLU A 123 15.65 -3.84 5.45
CA GLU A 123 16.54 -3.31 6.50
C GLU A 123 16.38 -4.08 7.83
N ASP A 124 15.53 -5.10 7.89
CA ASP A 124 15.24 -5.90 9.10
C ASP A 124 14.81 -5.04 10.30
N LEU A 125 14.08 -3.95 10.04
CA LEU A 125 13.59 -3.03 11.07
C LEU A 125 12.13 -3.33 11.44
N ASP A 126 11.81 -3.11 12.72
CA ASP A 126 10.46 -3.30 13.25
C ASP A 126 9.62 -2.05 13.00
N ILE A 127 8.64 -2.15 12.11
CA ILE A 127 7.73 -1.03 11.79
C ILE A 127 6.59 -0.87 12.81
N SER A 128 6.44 -1.78 13.78
CA SER A 128 5.55 -1.57 14.94
C SER A 128 6.21 -0.70 16.01
N ALA A 129 7.54 -0.58 15.97
CA ALA A 129 8.29 0.22 16.91
C ALA A 129 8.26 1.70 16.50
N GLU A 130 7.69 2.54 17.37
CA GLU A 130 7.61 3.99 17.15
C GLU A 130 8.99 4.65 16.86
N PRO A 131 10.10 4.29 17.53
CA PRO A 131 11.42 4.84 17.20
C PRO A 131 11.85 4.58 15.75
N THR A 132 11.50 3.42 15.17
CA THR A 132 11.76 3.13 13.75
C THR A 132 11.01 4.10 12.86
N LEU A 133 9.72 4.32 13.14
CA LEU A 133 8.86 5.23 12.38
C LEU A 133 9.34 6.69 12.50
N GLN A 134 9.75 7.12 13.69
CA GLN A 134 10.34 8.44 13.90
C GLN A 134 11.62 8.64 13.09
N ALA A 135 12.55 7.67 13.11
CA ALA A 135 13.78 7.74 12.32
C ALA A 135 13.50 7.81 10.80
N ILE A 136 12.46 7.13 10.32
CA ILE A 136 12.02 7.24 8.91
C ILE A 136 11.52 8.66 8.61
N LEU A 137 10.68 9.23 9.48
CA LEU A 137 10.18 10.61 9.31
C LEU A 137 11.32 11.63 9.32
N GLU A 138 12.30 11.48 10.22
CA GLU A 138 13.49 12.32 10.27
C GLU A 138 14.30 12.25 8.97
N ARG A 139 14.60 11.03 8.48
CA ARG A 139 15.32 10.80 7.23
C ARG A 139 14.63 11.42 6.01
N LEU A 140 13.30 11.49 6.03
CA LEU A 140 12.49 12.09 4.97
C LEU A 140 12.27 13.60 5.15
N GLY A 141 12.79 14.21 6.22
CA GLY A 141 12.57 15.63 6.52
C GLY A 141 11.13 15.96 6.93
N LEU A 142 10.37 14.96 7.39
CA LEU A 142 8.98 15.09 7.84
C LEU A 142 8.85 15.24 9.35
N HIS A 143 9.97 15.24 10.09
CA HIS A 143 9.99 15.55 11.51
C HIS A 143 9.47 16.98 11.76
N GLY A 144 8.70 17.19 12.83
CA GLY A 144 8.11 18.49 13.15
C GLY A 144 6.91 18.90 12.29
N SER A 145 6.50 18.11 11.30
CA SER A 145 5.30 18.38 10.47
C SER A 145 3.96 18.21 11.21
N GLY A 146 3.98 17.69 12.44
CA GLY A 146 2.77 17.27 13.16
C GLY A 146 2.24 15.89 12.76
N VAL A 147 2.84 15.20 11.79
CA VAL A 147 2.35 13.89 11.28
C VAL A 147 2.19 12.83 12.37
N MET A 148 3.14 12.76 13.32
CA MET A 148 3.08 11.79 14.43
C MET A 148 1.97 12.12 15.43
N GLU A 149 1.76 13.41 15.71
CA GLU A 149 0.67 13.87 16.58
C GLU A 149 -0.69 13.51 15.96
N LEU A 150 -0.86 13.82 14.67
CA LEU A 150 -2.09 13.52 13.93
C LEU A 150 -2.31 12.00 13.78
N ALA A 151 -1.26 11.21 13.59
CA ALA A 151 -1.35 9.75 13.52
C ALA A 151 -1.81 9.11 14.84
N ARG A 152 -1.49 9.73 15.97
CA ARG A 152 -1.95 9.29 17.31
C ARG A 152 -3.39 9.73 17.61
N ALA A 153 -3.91 10.73 16.90
CA ALA A 153 -5.26 11.19 17.08
C ALA A 153 -6.29 10.09 16.74
N SER A 154 -7.44 10.15 17.41
CA SER A 154 -8.52 9.17 17.25
C SER A 154 -9.05 9.11 15.82
N GLU A 155 -9.00 10.24 15.12
CA GLU A 155 -9.45 10.51 13.78
C GLU A 155 -8.66 9.70 12.75
N ALA A 156 -7.35 9.56 12.91
CA ALA A 156 -6.52 8.72 12.05
C ALA A 156 -6.93 7.24 12.20
N GLY A 157 -7.19 6.78 13.42
CA GLY A 157 -7.69 5.43 13.68
C GLY A 157 -9.10 5.18 13.13
N MET A 158 -10.00 6.16 13.22
CA MET A 158 -11.33 6.08 12.60
C MET A 158 -11.23 6.00 11.07
N ARG A 159 -10.35 6.80 10.46
CA ARG A 159 -10.13 6.77 9.01
C ARG A 159 -9.51 5.45 8.54
N TYR A 160 -8.57 4.90 9.31
CA TYR A 160 -8.00 3.57 9.04
C TYR A 160 -9.08 2.48 9.01
N ARG A 161 -9.95 2.42 10.02
CA ARG A 161 -11.09 1.49 10.03
C ARG A 161 -12.04 1.71 8.86
N ARG A 162 -12.36 2.97 8.55
CA ARG A 162 -13.21 3.31 7.39
C ARG A 162 -12.59 2.83 6.08
N TYR A 163 -11.28 2.97 5.87
CA TYR A 163 -10.63 2.45 4.67
C TYR A 163 -10.69 0.93 4.58
N THR A 164 -10.56 0.22 5.70
CA THR A 164 -10.79 -1.23 5.75
C THR A 164 -12.24 -1.59 5.36
N ASP A 165 -13.24 -0.87 5.87
CA ASP A 165 -14.65 -1.08 5.50
C ASP A 165 -14.92 -0.81 4.02
N GLU A 166 -14.38 0.29 3.50
CA GLU A 166 -14.47 0.68 2.09
C GLU A 166 -13.81 -0.36 1.18
N ALA A 167 -12.65 -0.92 1.59
CA ALA A 167 -11.97 -1.97 0.85
C ALA A 167 -12.85 -3.22 0.72
N VAL A 168 -13.42 -3.70 1.83
CA VAL A 168 -14.34 -4.85 1.81
C VAL A 168 -15.57 -4.55 0.96
N GLY A 169 -16.16 -3.35 1.09
CA GLY A 169 -17.29 -2.91 0.27
C GLY A 169 -16.98 -2.84 -1.23
N ALA A 170 -15.74 -2.52 -1.60
CA ALA A 170 -15.25 -2.51 -2.98
C ALA A 170 -14.81 -3.89 -3.49
N GLY A 171 -15.00 -4.96 -2.70
CA GLY A 171 -14.64 -6.33 -3.07
C GLY A 171 -13.14 -6.64 -2.94
N VAL A 172 -12.36 -5.79 -2.27
CA VAL A 172 -10.93 -6.03 -2.01
C VAL A 172 -10.76 -7.21 -1.06
N PHE A 173 -9.91 -8.16 -1.45
CA PHE A 173 -9.60 -9.37 -0.67
C PHE A 173 -8.08 -9.57 -0.47
N GLY A 174 -7.26 -8.57 -0.81
CA GLY A 174 -5.80 -8.68 -0.79
C GLY A 174 -5.09 -7.35 -0.99
N SER A 175 -3.76 -7.37 -0.85
CA SER A 175 -2.90 -6.19 -1.02
C SER A 175 -1.70 -6.51 -1.94
N PRO A 176 -1.28 -5.57 -2.80
CA PRO A 176 -1.96 -4.30 -3.13
C PRO A 176 -3.21 -4.53 -3.99
N ALA A 177 -4.20 -3.65 -3.87
CA ALA A 177 -5.40 -3.65 -4.70
C ALA A 177 -5.71 -2.22 -5.19
N TYR A 178 -6.12 -2.11 -6.44
CA TYR A 178 -6.44 -0.84 -7.08
C TYR A 178 -7.87 -0.90 -7.58
N VAL A 179 -8.68 0.11 -7.25
CA VAL A 179 -10.06 0.22 -7.75
C VAL A 179 -10.16 1.46 -8.63
N PHE A 180 -10.62 1.28 -9.86
CA PHE A 180 -10.78 2.35 -10.85
C PHE A 180 -12.15 2.22 -11.53
N GLU A 181 -12.99 3.24 -11.43
CA GLU A 181 -14.36 3.26 -11.97
C GLU A 181 -15.20 2.01 -11.59
N GLY A 182 -14.98 1.48 -10.38
CA GLY A 182 -15.67 0.30 -9.84
C GLY A 182 -15.04 -1.04 -10.21
N GLU A 183 -14.03 -1.07 -11.08
CA GLU A 183 -13.28 -2.27 -11.44
C GLU A 183 -12.10 -2.50 -10.48
N LEU A 184 -11.96 -3.73 -9.99
CA LEU A 184 -10.89 -4.14 -9.07
C LEU A 184 -9.71 -4.80 -9.82
N PHE A 185 -8.51 -4.31 -9.55
CA PHE A 185 -7.23 -4.86 -10.02
C PHE A 185 -6.39 -5.26 -8.81
N TRP A 186 -6.26 -6.57 -8.56
CA TRP A 186 -5.50 -7.09 -7.41
C TRP A 186 -4.11 -7.57 -7.82
N GLY A 187 -3.08 -7.02 -7.15
CA GLY A 187 -1.67 -7.35 -7.36
C GLY A 187 -0.92 -6.34 -8.22
N GLN A 188 0.37 -6.11 -7.90
CA GLN A 188 1.24 -5.20 -8.67
C GLN A 188 1.45 -5.67 -10.12
N ASP A 189 1.18 -6.93 -10.40
CA ASP A 189 1.18 -7.54 -11.72
C ASP A 189 -0.07 -7.24 -12.56
N ARG A 190 -1.00 -6.43 -12.04
CA ARG A 190 -2.16 -5.88 -12.78
C ARG A 190 -2.02 -4.41 -13.18
N LEU A 191 -0.90 -3.76 -12.84
CA LEU A 191 -0.70 -2.33 -13.13
C LEU A 191 -0.77 -1.99 -14.62
N ASP A 192 -0.34 -2.89 -15.51
CA ASP A 192 -0.41 -2.65 -16.96
C ASP A 192 -1.88 -2.65 -17.44
N MET A 193 -2.71 -3.55 -16.92
CA MET A 193 -4.15 -3.61 -17.22
C MET A 193 -4.90 -2.39 -16.63
N LEU A 194 -4.52 -1.98 -15.42
CA LEU A 194 -5.04 -0.76 -14.80
C LEU A 194 -4.70 0.48 -15.65
N GLU A 195 -3.48 0.57 -16.17
CA GLU A 195 -3.08 1.67 -17.05
C GLU A 195 -3.91 1.68 -18.35
N ASP A 196 -4.16 0.51 -18.94
CA ASP A 196 -5.00 0.39 -20.12
C ASP A 196 -6.43 0.88 -19.86
N ALA A 197 -7.02 0.55 -18.71
CA ALA A 197 -8.34 1.02 -18.29
C ALA A 197 -8.38 2.55 -18.15
N VAL A 198 -7.38 3.14 -17.48
CA VAL A 198 -7.26 4.60 -17.33
C VAL A 198 -7.13 5.28 -18.69
N ARG A 199 -6.31 4.73 -19.59
CA ARG A 199 -6.12 5.28 -20.95
C ARG A 199 -7.37 5.16 -21.80
N ALA A 200 -8.10 4.05 -21.71
CA ALA A 200 -9.35 3.85 -22.44
C ALA A 200 -10.39 4.89 -22.02
N ARG A 201 -10.55 5.11 -20.72
CA ARG A 201 -11.41 6.15 -20.14
C ARG A 201 -11.03 7.55 -20.63
N ASN A 202 -9.74 7.90 -20.62
CA ASN A 202 -9.30 9.22 -21.06
C ASN A 202 -9.55 9.46 -22.56
N ARG A 203 -9.41 8.43 -23.41
CA ARG A 203 -9.79 8.51 -24.83
C ARG A 203 -11.29 8.75 -25.01
N ALA A 204 -12.13 8.03 -24.26
CA ALA A 204 -13.59 8.20 -24.33
C ALA A 204 -14.10 9.58 -23.91
N ARG A 205 -13.29 10.39 -23.21
CA ARG A 205 -13.62 11.77 -22.83
C ARG A 205 -13.13 12.84 -23.80
N THR A 206 -12.23 12.49 -24.72
CA THR A 206 -11.58 13.44 -25.65
C THR A 206 -12.10 13.30 -27.08
N GLY A 207 -12.79 12.21 -27.41
CA GLY A 207 -13.62 12.06 -28.61
C GLY A 207 -15.07 12.45 -28.35
#